data_AF-A0A6J5W512-F1
#
_entry.id   AF-A0A6J5W512-F1
#
_cell.length_a   1.000
_cell.length_b   1.000
_cell.length_c   1.000
_cell.angle_alpha   90.00
_cell.angle_beta   90.00
_cell.angle_gamma   90.00
#
_symmetry.space_group_name_H-M   'P 1'
#
loop_
_entity.id
_entity.type
_entity.pdbx_description
1 polymer ?
#
loop_
_entity_poly.entity_id
_entity_poly.type
_entity_poly.pdbx_seq_one_letter_code
_entity_poly.pdbx_strand_id
1 'polypeptide(L)' 'MSRDQCIKALAEHASIRPIVTLTVWRELQKENRHFFQAYFHSISLRPLMGSYIQRGPRFARRKHY' A
#
# COMPACT_ATOMS: atom_id res chain seq x y z
N MET A 1 3.07 2.04 -1.87
CA MET A 1 3.89 1.30 -2.85
C MET A 1 4.93 0.53 -2.05
N SER A 2 5.07 -0.79 -2.26
CA SER A 2 6.10 -1.54 -1.54
C SER A 2 7.48 -1.35 -2.17
N ARG A 3 8.54 -1.57 -1.39
CA ARG A 3 9.92 -1.53 -1.89
C ARG A 3 10.11 -2.47 -3.08
N ASP A 4 9.61 -3.70 -2.97
CA ASP A 4 9.84 -4.73 -3.99
C ASP A 4 9.08 -4.43 -5.28
N GLN A 5 7.88 -3.83 -5.19
CA GLN A 5 7.16 -3.29 -6.35
C GLN A 5 7.95 -2.17 -7.04
N CYS A 6 8.57 -1.28 -6.27
CA CYS A 6 9.41 -0.20 -6.80
C CYS A 6 10.64 -0.76 -7.53
N ILE A 7 11.32 -1.74 -6.91
CA ILE A 7 12.48 -2.40 -7.51
C ILE A 7 12.10 -3.07 -8.83
N LYS A 8 10.99 -3.81 -8.86
CA LYS A 8 10.51 -4.49 -10.06
C LYS A 8 10.16 -3.51 -11.17
N ALA A 9 9.37 -2.47 -10.85
CA ALA A 9 8.95 -1.47 -11.83
C ALA A 9 10.14 -0.72 -12.45
N LEU A 10 11.14 -0.35 -11.65
CA LEU A 10 12.32 0.35 -12.16
C LEU A 10 13.25 -0.57 -12.98
N ALA A 11 13.33 -1.85 -12.63
CA ALA A 11 14.07 -2.83 -13.43
C ALA A 11 13.39 -3.07 -14.78
N GLU A 12 12.06 -3.22 -14.80
CA GLU A 12 11.29 -3.52 -16.01
C GLU A 12 11.13 -2.30 -16.93
N HIS A 13 10.82 -1.12 -16.38
CA HIS A 13 10.45 0.04 -17.19
C HIS A 13 11.60 1.03 -17.42
N ALA A 14 12.66 0.98 -16.62
CA ALA A 14 13.81 1.89 -16.73
C ALA A 14 15.15 1.15 -16.84
N SER A 15 15.15 -0.20 -16.90
CA SER A 15 16.35 -1.03 -16.96
C SER A 15 17.37 -0.73 -15.86
N ILE A 16 16.90 -0.22 -14.71
CA ILE A 16 17.76 0.08 -13.55
C ILE A 16 18.06 -1.23 -12.83
N ARG A 17 19.35 -1.50 -12.60
CA ARG A 17 19.77 -2.71 -11.88
C ARG A 17 19.17 -2.69 -10.45
N PRO A 18 18.55 -3.79 -9.99
CA PRO A 18 17.92 -3.85 -8.66
C PRO A 18 18.82 -3.42 -7.49
N ILE A 19 20.12 -3.69 -7.59
CA ILE A 19 21.10 -3.29 -6.57
C ILE A 19 21.20 -1.77 -6.41
N VAL A 20 21.07 -1.01 -7.50
CA VAL A 20 21.12 0.46 -7.47
C VAL A 20 19.90 0.99 -6.73
N THR A 21 18.71 0.53 -7.11
CA THR A 21 17.45 0.90 -6.44
C THR A 21 17.46 0.54 -4.96
N LEU A 22 17.99 -0.64 -4.61
CA LEU A 22 18.08 -1.09 -3.22
C LEU A 22 19.02 -0.18 -2.39
N THR A 23 20.18 0.17 -2.94
CA THR A 23 21.13 1.07 -2.28
C THR A 23 20.53 2.45 -2.06
N VAL A 24 19.94 3.05 -3.10
CA VAL A 24 19.29 4.37 -3.00
C VAL A 24 18.16 4.33 -1.97
N TRP A 25 17.32 3.30 -2.00
CA TRP A 25 16.23 3.15 -1.03
C TRP A 25 16.71 3.04 0.42
N ARG A 26 17.86 2.40 0.66
CA ARG A 26 18.47 2.32 2.00
C ARG A 26 18.96 3.68 2.47
N GLU A 27 19.67 4.42 1.62
CA GLU A 27 20.15 5.76 1.97
C GLU A 27 19.00 6.74 2.19
N LEU A 28 17.97 6.72 1.34
CA LEU A 28 16.76 7.54 1.53
C LEU A 28 16.08 7.27 2.88
N GLN A 29 16.00 6.02 3.32
CA GLN A 29 15.42 5.70 4.63
C GLN A 29 16.28 6.22 5.79
N LYS A 30 17.60 6.18 5.66
CA LYS A 30 18.51 6.69 6.71
C LYS A 30 18.40 8.21 6.85
N GLU A 31 18.38 8.92 5.73
CA GLU A 31 18.31 10.38 5.67
C GLU A 31 16.90 10.91 6.02
N ASN A 32 15.84 10.18 5.67
CA ASN A 32 14.45 10.66 5.77
C ASN A 32 13.58 9.82 6.72
N ARG A 33 14.10 9.49 7.91
CA ARG A 33 13.41 8.56 8.85
C ARG A 33 11.97 8.94 9.16
N HIS A 34 11.71 10.21 9.47
CA HIS A 34 10.36 10.69 9.81
C HIS A 34 9.38 10.54 8.64
N PHE A 35 9.83 10.81 7.42
CA PHE A 35 9.03 10.60 6.22
C PHE A 35 8.65 9.13 6.06
N PHE A 36 9.63 8.23 6.15
CA PHE A 36 9.38 6.80 5.96
C PHE A 36 8.52 6.20 7.08
N GLN A 37 8.64 6.70 8.32
CA GLN A 37 7.73 6.32 9.41
C GLN A 37 6.28 6.68 9.08
N ALA A 38 6.00 7.93 8.68
CA ALA A 38 4.66 8.35 8.27
C ALA A 38 4.17 7.60 7.02
N TYR A 39 5.06 7.40 6.04
CA TYR A 39 4.78 6.68 4.81
C TYR A 39 4.33 5.24 5.08
N PHE A 40 5.07 4.49 5.91
CA PHE A 40 4.72 3.11 6.25
C PHE A 40 3.44 3.03 7.08
N HIS A 41 3.21 3.96 8.00
CA HIS A 41 1.95 4.07 8.74
C HIS A 41 0.76 4.30 7.79
N SER A 42 0.93 5.15 6.76
CA SER A 42 -0.14 5.39 5.78
C SER A 42 -0.44 4.17 4.90
N ILE A 43 0.57 3.32 4.64
CA ILE A 43 0.42 2.10 3.85
C ILE A 43 -0.20 0.98 4.68
N SER A 44 0.19 0.85 5.96
CA SER A 44 -0.34 -0.17 6.86
C SER A 44 -1.79 0.10 7.29
N LEU A 45 -2.27 1.33 7.19
CA LEU A 45 -3.69 1.67 7.42
C LEU A 45 -4.60 1.29 6.24
N ARG A 46 -4.06 1.04 5.03
CA ARG A 46 -4.86 0.70 3.85
C ARG A 46 -5.61 -0.65 3.88
N PRO A 47 -5.27 -1.68 4.68
CA PRO A 47 -6.10 -2.88 4.78
C PRO A 47 -7.22 -2.79 5.82
N LEU A 48 -7.16 -1.86 6.78
CA LEU A 48 -8.04 -1.89 7.96
C LEU A 48 -9.40 -1.21 7.78
N MET A 49 -9.63 -0.47 6.69
CA MET A 49 -10.94 0.11 6.38
C MET A 49 -11.83 -0.80 5.49
N GLY A 50 -11.59 -2.12 5.50
CA GLY A 50 -12.45 -3.09 4.81
C GLY A 50 -13.61 -3.65 5.64
N SER A 51 -13.66 -3.38 6.95
CA SER A 51 -14.59 -4.04 7.88
C SER A 51 -15.75 -3.18 8.38
N TYR A 52 -15.84 -1.90 7.98
CA TYR A 52 -17.08 -1.12 8.14
C TYR A 52 -18.05 -1.36 6.97
N ILE A 53 -18.25 -2.64 6.61
CA ILE A 53 -19.36 -3.02 5.76
C ILE A 53 -20.63 -2.72 6.55
N GLN A 54 -21.37 -1.72 6.09
CA GLN A 54 -22.72 -1.38 6.50
C GLN A 54 -23.60 -2.64 6.47
N ARG A 55 -23.83 -3.28 7.62
CA ARG A 55 -25.00 -4.14 7.78
C ARG A 55 -26.21 -3.23 8.01
N GLY A 56 -26.72 -2.68 6.91
CA GLY A 56 -28.05 -2.06 6.91
C GLY A 56 -29.11 -3.09 7.34
N PRO A 57 -30.16 -2.68 8.06
CA PRO A 57 -31.19 -3.60 8.54
C PRO A 57 -31.89 -4.27 7.35
N ARG A 58 -32.02 -5.60 7.42
CA ARG A 58 -32.68 -6.45 6.43
C ARG A 58 -34.14 -6.02 6.30
N PHE A 59 -34.49 -5.31 5.23
CA PHE A 59 -35.89 -5.15 4.86
C PHE A 59 -36.44 -6.49 4.39
N ALA A 60 -37.34 -7.03 5.20
CA ALA A 60 -38.01 -8.28 4.97
C ALA A 60 -38.81 -8.25 3.65
N ARG A 61 -38.64 -9.32 2.88
CA ARG A 61 -39.36 -9.68 1.66
C ARG A 61 -40.87 -9.63 1.90
N ARG A 62 -41.57 -8.62 1.36
CA ARG A 62 -43.03 -8.67 1.21
C ARG A 62 -43.36 -9.47 -0.04
N LYS A 63 -44.09 -10.58 0.16
CA LYS A 63 -44.76 -11.35 -0.88
C LYS A 63 -45.75 -10.45 -1.63
N HIS A 64 -45.80 -10.59 -2.95
CA HIS A 64 -46.96 -10.21 -3.75
C HIS A 64 -47.44 -11.46 -4.50
N TYR A 65 -48.77 -11.56 -4.54
CA TYR A 65 -49.68 -12.64 -4.90
C TYR A 65 -49.30 -13.54 -6.06
#